data_AF-A0A530Y5C8-F1
#
_entry.id   AF-A0A530Y5C8-F1
#
_cell.length_a   1.000
_cell.length_b   1.000
_cell.length_c   1.000
_cell.angle_alpha   90.00
_cell.angle_beta   90.00
_cell.angle_gamma   90.00
#
_symmetry.space_group_name_H-M   'P 1'
#
loop_
_entity.id
_entity.type
_entity.pdbx_description
1 polymer ?
#
loop_
_entity_poly.entity_id
_entity_poly.type
_entity_poly.pdbx_seq_one_letter_code
_entity_poly.pdbx_strand_id
1 'polypeptide(L)'
;VANVIEVFLIGRIPNRFSRFNLQRIFRLVVVVAIVFVAISVLFVNWYAAVVSLGLISLILGFALQMPISSFIAWIYILARAPYRVGDRIRIGDAHGDVIDVSYLDTTLWEFGGEHLWTDHPSGRVIKFPNSTVFDTPVFNYSWPLFPYVWNEIKFQLAYESDLEFVAKTMREVVDEQIGDIMSQKVKVYRHI
;
A
#
# COMPACT_ATOMS: atom_id res chain seq x y z
N VAL A 1 -5.04 -30.05 23.74
CA VAL A 1 -5.67 -31.40 23.69
C VAL A 1 -5.01 -32.30 22.63
N ALA A 2 -4.82 -31.85 21.39
CA ALA A 2 -4.18 -32.64 20.32
C ALA A 2 -2.76 -33.17 20.67
N ASN A 3 -1.90 -32.35 21.28
CA ASN A 3 -0.51 -32.74 21.60
C ASN A 3 -0.39 -33.77 22.74
N VAL A 4 -1.38 -33.87 23.63
CA VAL A 4 -1.34 -34.79 24.79
C VAL A 4 -1.66 -36.22 24.37
N ILE A 5 -2.56 -36.36 23.38
CA ILE A 5 -2.96 -37.66 22.81
C ILE A 5 -1.83 -38.24 21.97
N GLU A 6 -1.07 -37.39 21.27
CA GLU A 6 0.04 -37.81 20.41
C GLU A 6 1.20 -38.44 21.19
N VAL A 7 1.50 -37.90 22.38
CA VAL A 7 2.61 -38.39 23.22
C VAL A 7 2.26 -39.72 23.92
N PHE A 8 1.00 -39.91 24.32
CA PHE A 8 0.62 -41.07 25.14
C PHE A 8 0.30 -42.33 24.32
N LEU A 9 -0.20 -42.19 23.09
CA LEU A 9 -0.57 -43.35 22.24
C LEU A 9 0.53 -43.79 21.27
N ILE A 10 1.44 -42.91 20.86
CA ILE A 10 2.43 -43.19 19.79
C ILE A 10 3.80 -43.63 20.37
N GLY A 11 3.98 -43.58 21.69
CA GLY A 11 5.24 -43.94 22.37
C GLY A 11 5.61 -45.44 22.36
N ARG A 12 4.73 -46.34 21.90
CA ARG A 12 4.91 -47.80 22.05
C ARG A 12 5.09 -48.58 20.74
N ILE A 13 5.39 -47.93 19.61
CA ILE A 13 5.56 -48.59 18.30
C ILE A 13 6.97 -48.32 17.74
N PRO A 14 7.84 -49.34 17.58
CA PRO A 14 9.25 -49.16 17.25
C PRO A 14 9.57 -48.92 15.75
N ASN A 15 8.58 -48.70 14.87
CA ASN A 15 8.81 -48.63 13.42
C ASN A 15 8.44 -47.25 12.81
N ARG A 16 9.42 -46.58 12.16
CA ARG A 16 9.26 -45.23 11.58
C ARG A 16 8.20 -45.15 10.47
N PHE A 17 8.03 -46.21 9.67
CA PHE A 17 7.02 -46.26 8.60
C PHE A 17 5.58 -46.28 9.13
N SER A 18 5.32 -46.98 10.25
CA SER A 18 3.98 -47.06 10.84
C SER A 18 3.56 -45.75 11.50
N ARG A 19 4.49 -44.95 12.06
CA ARG A 19 4.17 -43.66 12.71
C ARG A 19 3.59 -42.64 11.72
N PHE A 20 4.17 -42.51 10.52
CA PHE A 20 3.67 -41.58 9.50
C PHE A 20 2.30 -42.00 8.95
N ASN A 21 2.08 -43.29 8.71
CA ASN A 21 0.80 -43.80 8.24
C ASN A 21 -0.28 -43.67 9.32
N LEU A 22 0.06 -43.95 10.58
CA LEU A 22 -0.86 -43.80 11.71
C LEU A 22 -1.26 -42.33 11.92
N GLN A 23 -0.33 -41.38 11.78
CA GLN A 23 -0.66 -39.94 11.84
C GLN A 23 -1.57 -39.51 10.69
N ARG A 24 -1.37 -40.02 9.47
CA ARG A 24 -2.25 -39.75 8.32
C ARG A 24 -3.65 -40.33 8.52
N ILE A 25 -3.74 -41.57 8.99
CA ILE A 25 -5.01 -42.25 9.28
C ILE A 25 -5.72 -41.52 10.42
N PHE A 26 -5.02 -41.18 11.50
CA PHE A 26 -5.59 -40.44 12.62
C PHE A 26 -6.10 -39.07 12.18
N ARG A 27 -5.33 -38.31 11.39
CA ARG A 27 -5.78 -37.04 10.82
C ARG A 27 -7.02 -37.21 9.95
N LEU A 28 -7.04 -38.25 9.12
CA LEU A 28 -8.19 -38.54 8.25
C LEU A 28 -9.44 -38.89 9.08
N VAL A 29 -9.30 -39.74 10.11
CA VAL A 29 -10.38 -40.07 11.04
C VAL A 29 -10.88 -38.84 11.78
N VAL A 30 -9.99 -37.96 12.25
CA VAL A 30 -10.36 -36.70 12.91
C VAL A 30 -11.11 -35.77 11.96
N VAL A 31 -10.63 -35.58 10.72
CA VAL A 31 -11.32 -34.76 9.72
C VAL A 31 -12.70 -35.32 9.39
N VAL A 32 -12.80 -36.65 9.18
CA VAL A 32 -14.09 -37.32 8.93
C VAL A 32 -15.03 -37.17 10.13
N ALA A 33 -14.54 -37.29 11.36
CA ALA A 33 -15.34 -37.10 12.57
C ALA A 33 -15.84 -35.65 12.69
N ILE A 34 -15.00 -34.65 12.41
CA ILE A 34 -15.39 -33.23 12.41
C ILE A 34 -16.47 -32.97 11.36
N VAL A 35 -16.30 -33.50 10.14
CA VAL A 35 -17.28 -33.38 9.06
C VAL A 35 -18.59 -34.05 9.45
N PHE A 36 -18.54 -35.24 10.04
CA PHE A 36 -19.73 -35.96 10.48
C PHE A 36 -20.49 -35.23 11.59
N VAL A 37 -19.78 -34.63 12.56
CA VAL A 37 -20.38 -33.78 13.59
C VAL A 37 -21.01 -32.53 12.98
N ALA A 38 -20.33 -31.87 12.04
CA ALA A 38 -20.86 -30.70 11.35
C ALA A 38 -22.16 -31.03 10.58
N ILE A 39 -22.18 -32.17 9.88
CA ILE A 39 -23.37 -32.68 9.17
C ILE A 39 -24.49 -33.02 10.16
N SER A 40 -24.19 -33.68 11.27
CA SER A 40 -25.19 -34.03 12.29
C SER A 40 -25.86 -32.78 12.88
N VAL A 41 -25.08 -31.74 13.21
CA VAL A 41 -25.61 -30.44 13.69
C VAL A 41 -26.50 -29.77 12.64
N LEU A 42 -26.12 -29.84 11.36
CA LEU A 42 -26.91 -29.32 10.24
C LEU A 42 -28.29 -30.00 10.13
N PHE A 43 -28.37 -31.32 10.37
CA PHE A 43 -29.63 -32.07 10.30
C PHE A 43 -30.51 -31.94 11.55
N VAL A 44 -29.92 -31.78 12.74
CA VAL A 44 -30.67 -31.65 14.01
C VAL A 44 -31.28 -30.25 14.17
N ASN A 45 -30.56 -29.19 13.74
CA ASN A 45 -31.06 -27.82 13.81
C ASN A 45 -30.55 -27.00 12.63
N TRP A 46 -31.18 -27.21 11.46
CA TRP A 46 -30.83 -26.52 10.22
C TRP A 46 -30.88 -24.99 10.37
N TYR A 47 -31.81 -24.46 11.18
CA TYR A 47 -31.93 -23.04 11.46
C TYR A 47 -30.70 -22.51 12.19
N ALA A 48 -30.27 -23.15 13.28
CA ALA A 48 -29.08 -22.74 14.03
C ALA A 48 -27.80 -22.83 13.17
N ALA A 49 -27.72 -23.81 12.27
CA ALA A 49 -26.59 -23.95 11.38
C ALA A 49 -26.55 -22.84 10.31
N VAL A 50 -27.69 -22.48 9.71
CA VAL A 50 -27.79 -21.36 8.75
C VAL A 50 -27.46 -20.04 9.42
N VAL A 51 -27.97 -19.79 10.64
CA VAL A 51 -27.66 -18.58 11.42
C VAL A 51 -26.16 -18.51 11.72
N SER A 52 -25.56 -19.63 12.12
CA SER A 52 -24.12 -19.70 12.43
C SER A 52 -23.25 -19.48 11.19
N LEU A 53 -23.62 -20.07 10.04
CA LEU A 53 -22.94 -19.84 8.76
C LEU A 53 -23.07 -18.39 8.30
N GLY A 54 -24.24 -17.77 8.50
CA GLY A 54 -24.46 -16.35 8.24
C GLY A 54 -23.54 -15.47 9.08
N LEU A 55 -23.42 -15.76 10.38
CA LEU A 55 -22.53 -15.03 11.28
C LEU A 55 -21.06 -15.18 10.88
N ILE A 56 -20.61 -16.40 10.57
CA ILE A 56 -19.23 -16.65 10.12
C ILE A 56 -18.94 -15.92 8.80
N SER A 57 -19.90 -15.95 7.86
CA SER A 57 -19.76 -15.26 6.57
C SER A 57 -19.67 -13.75 6.74
N LEU A 58 -20.43 -13.17 7.67
CA LEU A 58 -20.37 -11.76 8.01
C LEU A 58 -19.00 -11.37 8.58
N ILE A 59 -18.49 -12.14 9.54
CA ILE A 59 -17.15 -11.93 10.13
C ILE A 59 -16.07 -12.03 9.06
N LEU A 60 -16.15 -13.04 8.20
CA LEU A 60 -15.21 -13.22 7.10
C LEU A 60 -15.29 -12.06 6.08
N GLY A 61 -16.49 -11.57 5.78
CA GLY A 61 -16.71 -10.42 4.92
C GLY A 61 -16.07 -9.15 5.48
N PHE A 62 -16.22 -8.89 6.79
CA PHE A 62 -15.55 -7.77 7.45
C PHE A 62 -14.02 -7.91 7.43
N ALA A 63 -13.49 -9.12 7.67
CA ALA A 63 -12.06 -9.36 7.64
C ALA A 63 -11.46 -9.17 6.23
N LEU A 64 -12.19 -9.56 5.19
CA LEU A 64 -11.75 -9.45 3.79
C LEU A 64 -12.05 -8.10 3.14
N GLN A 65 -12.76 -7.20 3.82
CA GLN A 65 -13.15 -5.90 3.28
C GLN A 65 -11.94 -5.10 2.78
N MET A 66 -10.87 -5.01 3.59
CA MET A 66 -9.65 -4.29 3.19
C MET A 66 -8.94 -4.93 1.99
N PRO A 67 -8.59 -6.23 1.99
CA PRO A 67 -7.96 -6.88 0.83
C PRO A 67 -8.77 -6.73 -0.47
N ILE A 68 -10.08 -6.93 -0.41
CA ILE A 68 -10.96 -6.80 -1.59
C ILE A 68 -10.97 -5.34 -2.08
N SER A 69 -11.08 -4.38 -1.17
CA SER A 69 -11.04 -2.94 -1.51
C SER A 69 -9.70 -2.57 -2.17
N SER A 70 -8.58 -3.03 -1.64
CA SER A 70 -7.26 -2.80 -2.23
C SER A 70 -7.11 -3.43 -3.61
N PHE A 71 -7.68 -4.62 -3.84
CA PHE A 71 -7.65 -5.24 -5.16
C PHE A 71 -8.48 -4.45 -6.18
N ILE A 72 -9.66 -3.95 -5.78
CA ILE A 72 -10.48 -3.08 -6.64
C ILE A 72 -9.74 -1.75 -6.89
N ALA A 73 -9.09 -1.20 -5.87
CA ALA A 73 -8.28 0.01 -6.01
C ALA A 73 -7.11 -0.17 -6.98
N TRP A 74 -6.45 -1.35 -6.97
CA TRP A 74 -5.41 -1.68 -7.94
C TRP A 74 -5.94 -1.62 -9.39
N ILE A 75 -7.12 -2.20 -9.65
CA ILE A 75 -7.77 -2.11 -10.97
C ILE A 75 -8.08 -0.65 -11.33
N TYR A 76 -8.58 0.13 -10.37
CA TYR A 76 -8.84 1.56 -10.56
C TYR A 76 -7.57 2.34 -10.90
N ILE A 77 -6.48 2.11 -10.17
CA ILE A 77 -5.17 2.74 -10.43
C ILE A 77 -4.70 2.39 -11.84
N LEU A 78 -4.81 1.13 -12.25
CA LEU A 78 -4.41 0.70 -13.60
C LEU A 78 -5.27 1.34 -14.71
N ALA A 79 -6.58 1.46 -14.48
CA ALA A 79 -7.53 1.95 -15.50
C ALA A 79 -7.55 3.49 -15.61
N ARG A 80 -7.48 4.20 -14.48
CA ARG A 80 -7.56 5.67 -14.43
C ARG A 80 -6.21 6.35 -14.30
N ALA A 81 -5.17 5.60 -13.92
CA ALA A 81 -3.80 6.10 -13.73
C ALA A 81 -3.73 7.44 -12.96
N PRO A 82 -4.32 7.55 -11.74
CA PRO A 82 -4.13 8.73 -10.89
C PRO A 82 -2.65 8.95 -10.52
N TYR A 83 -1.86 7.87 -10.57
CA TYR A 83 -0.41 7.86 -10.51
C TYR A 83 0.13 6.60 -11.19
N ARG A 84 1.41 6.63 -11.54
CA ARG A 84 2.13 5.52 -12.18
C ARG A 84 3.46 5.26 -11.46
N VAL A 85 4.05 4.10 -11.72
CA VAL A 85 5.43 3.82 -11.31
C VAL A 85 6.36 4.88 -11.90
N GLY A 86 7.16 5.50 -11.05
CA GLY A 86 8.03 6.64 -11.37
C GLY A 86 7.45 8.01 -11.06
N ASP A 87 6.15 8.12 -10.75
CA ASP A 87 5.57 9.40 -10.36
C ASP A 87 5.95 9.76 -8.92
N ARG A 88 6.26 11.03 -8.68
CA ARG A 88 6.36 11.59 -7.34
C ARG A 88 4.97 11.93 -6.81
N ILE A 89 4.56 11.33 -5.70
CA ILE A 89 3.22 11.53 -5.14
C ILE A 89 3.22 11.80 -3.63
N ARG A 90 2.12 12.38 -3.16
CA ARG A 90 1.74 12.40 -1.75
C ARG A 90 0.30 11.92 -1.59
N ILE A 91 0.08 10.98 -0.68
CA ILE A 91 -1.22 10.42 -0.34
C ILE A 91 -1.33 10.32 1.19
N GLY A 92 -2.26 11.10 1.77
CA GLY A 92 -2.26 11.34 3.22
C GLY A 92 -0.89 11.85 3.69
N ASP A 93 -0.31 11.15 4.68
CA ASP A 93 1.02 11.46 5.23
C ASP A 93 2.18 10.80 4.47
N ALA A 94 1.87 9.82 3.59
CA ALA A 94 2.88 9.14 2.80
C ALA A 94 3.26 9.99 1.59
N HIS A 95 4.55 10.29 1.43
CA HIS A 95 5.08 11.04 0.30
C HIS A 95 6.34 10.35 -0.21
N GLY A 96 6.48 10.26 -1.52
CA GLY A 96 7.53 9.48 -2.14
C GLY A 96 7.40 9.34 -3.64
N ASP A 97 8.42 8.75 -4.25
CA ASP A 97 8.40 8.30 -5.65
C ASP A 97 7.83 6.87 -5.72
N VAL A 98 6.86 6.63 -6.60
CA VAL A 98 6.24 5.30 -6.71
C VAL A 98 7.23 4.30 -7.31
N ILE A 99 7.62 3.29 -6.53
CA ILE A 99 8.52 2.22 -6.97
C ILE A 99 7.73 1.06 -7.59
N ASP A 100 6.62 0.68 -6.96
CA ASP A 100 5.82 -0.47 -7.36
C ASP A 100 4.36 -0.31 -6.96
N VAL A 101 3.47 -0.89 -7.77
CA VAL A 101 2.02 -0.95 -7.54
C VAL A 101 1.59 -2.41 -7.62
N SER A 102 1.65 -3.09 -6.48
CA SER A 102 1.27 -4.48 -6.30
C SER A 102 -0.26 -4.62 -6.14
N TYR A 103 -0.77 -5.85 -6.16
CA TYR A 103 -2.23 -6.10 -6.15
C TYR A 103 -2.96 -5.53 -4.91
N LEU A 104 -2.29 -5.50 -3.75
CA LEU A 104 -2.90 -5.07 -2.49
C LEU A 104 -2.28 -3.80 -1.91
N ASP A 105 -1.02 -3.53 -2.24
CA ASP A 105 -0.24 -2.42 -1.71
C ASP A 105 0.50 -1.65 -2.80
N THR A 106 0.77 -0.38 -2.54
CA THR A 106 1.65 0.48 -3.32
C THR A 106 2.88 0.79 -2.49
N THR A 107 4.05 0.79 -3.13
CA THR A 107 5.35 1.03 -2.50
C THR A 107 5.93 2.35 -3.00
N LEU A 108 6.25 3.25 -2.07
CA LEU A 108 6.92 4.52 -2.35
C LEU A 108 8.34 4.53 -1.80
N TRP A 109 9.24 5.18 -2.53
CA TRP A 109 10.52 5.62 -2.01
C TRP A 109 10.35 7.00 -1.38
N GLU A 110 10.52 7.11 -0.07
CA GLU A 110 10.30 8.38 0.63
C GLU A 110 11.31 9.45 0.18
N PHE A 111 10.80 10.63 -0.19
CA PHE A 111 11.60 11.84 -0.43
C PHE A 111 11.26 12.86 0.66
N GLY A 112 12.24 13.60 1.16
CA GLY A 112 12.03 14.35 2.39
C GLY A 112 11.74 13.41 3.56
N GLY A 113 11.85 13.89 4.79
CA GLY A 113 11.56 13.04 5.92
C GLY A 113 11.62 13.83 7.20
N GLU A 114 11.35 13.18 8.32
CA GLU A 114 11.37 13.83 9.63
C GLU A 114 12.71 14.55 9.92
N HIS A 115 13.80 14.03 9.37
CA HIS A 115 15.16 14.54 9.56
C HIS A 115 15.73 15.25 8.32
N LEU A 116 14.95 15.36 7.23
CA LEU A 116 15.41 15.90 5.94
C LEU A 116 14.38 16.91 5.41
N TRP A 117 14.76 18.18 5.41
CA TRP A 117 13.97 19.27 4.86
C TRP A 117 14.15 19.47 3.35
N THR A 118 14.93 18.61 2.71
CA THR A 118 15.24 18.66 1.28
C THR A 118 14.45 17.58 0.53
N ASP A 119 14.20 17.80 -0.76
CA ASP A 119 13.51 16.83 -1.64
C ASP A 119 14.39 15.62 -2.03
N HIS A 120 15.43 15.34 -1.23
CA HIS A 120 16.31 14.20 -1.43
C HIS A 120 15.67 12.91 -0.89
N PRO A 121 16.00 11.75 -1.48
CA PRO A 121 15.54 10.47 -0.97
C PRO A 121 16.00 10.26 0.47
N SER A 122 15.07 9.95 1.38
CA SER A 122 15.41 9.68 2.79
C SER A 122 16.04 8.29 2.97
N GLY A 123 15.87 7.42 1.98
CA GLY A 123 16.26 6.01 2.03
C GLY A 123 15.18 5.10 2.63
N ARG A 124 14.09 5.64 3.19
CA ARG A 124 12.98 4.84 3.72
C ARG A 124 12.02 4.45 2.61
N VAL A 125 11.39 3.28 2.76
CA VAL A 125 10.35 2.79 1.85
C VAL A 125 9.03 2.77 2.60
N ILE A 126 8.00 3.37 2.01
CA ILE A 126 6.66 3.41 2.57
C ILE A 126 5.78 2.45 1.79
N LYS A 127 5.06 1.56 2.49
CA LYS A 127 4.05 0.68 1.90
C LYS A 127 2.70 0.97 2.51
N PHE A 128 1.69 1.11 1.66
CA PHE A 128 0.32 1.37 2.08
C PHE A 128 -0.67 0.57 1.23
N PRO A 129 -1.85 0.21 1.77
CA PRO A 129 -2.85 -0.52 1.02
C PRO A 129 -3.43 0.34 -0.11
N ASN A 130 -3.68 -0.25 -1.27
CA ASN A 130 -4.20 0.49 -2.42
C ASN A 130 -5.56 1.14 -2.14
N SER A 131 -6.36 0.58 -1.23
CA SER A 131 -7.66 1.13 -0.82
C SER A 131 -7.60 2.59 -0.38
N THR A 132 -6.46 3.05 0.14
CA THR A 132 -6.23 4.43 0.60
C THR A 132 -6.48 5.48 -0.50
N VAL A 133 -6.39 5.10 -1.78
CA VAL A 133 -6.71 5.96 -2.93
C VAL A 133 -8.18 6.41 -2.95
N PHE A 134 -9.08 5.65 -2.34
CA PHE A 134 -10.49 6.01 -2.27
C PHE A 134 -10.81 6.92 -1.09
N ASP A 135 -10.02 6.84 -0.02
CA ASP A 135 -10.28 7.57 1.22
C ASP A 135 -9.56 8.92 1.29
N THR A 136 -8.44 9.06 0.57
CA THR A 136 -7.56 10.24 0.65
C THR A 136 -7.24 10.82 -0.72
N PRO A 137 -7.07 12.15 -0.83
CA PRO A 137 -6.66 12.77 -2.07
C PRO A 137 -5.23 12.39 -2.43
N VAL A 138 -5.00 12.12 -3.71
CA VAL A 138 -3.67 11.88 -4.27
C VAL A 138 -3.15 13.17 -4.90
N PHE A 139 -2.03 13.67 -4.39
CA PHE A 139 -1.29 14.77 -4.99
C PHE A 139 -0.18 14.17 -5.87
N ASN A 140 -0.23 14.41 -7.18
CA ASN A 140 0.79 13.96 -8.11
C ASN A 140 1.63 15.15 -8.59
N TYR A 141 2.94 15.09 -8.35
CA TYR A 141 3.90 16.14 -8.66
C TYR A 141 4.59 15.95 -10.02
N SER A 142 4.46 14.77 -10.63
CA SER A 142 5.15 14.38 -11.87
C SER A 142 4.16 14.12 -13.01
N TRP A 143 3.02 14.82 -13.01
CA TRP A 143 1.96 14.56 -13.97
C TRP A 143 2.44 14.84 -15.42
N PRO A 144 2.07 14.01 -16.43
CA PRO A 144 2.59 14.17 -17.78
C PRO A 144 2.34 15.55 -18.43
N LEU A 145 1.22 16.19 -18.10
CA LEU A 145 0.89 17.53 -18.58
C LEU A 145 1.74 18.61 -17.92
N PHE A 146 2.11 18.38 -16.65
CA PHE A 146 2.79 19.32 -15.77
C PHE A 146 3.95 18.61 -15.05
N PRO A 147 5.08 18.35 -15.76
CA PRO A 147 6.18 17.55 -15.22
C PRO A 147 7.01 18.28 -14.16
N TYR A 148 6.73 19.55 -13.89
CA TYR A 148 7.46 20.38 -12.94
C TYR A 148 6.50 21.11 -12.01
N VAL A 149 6.94 21.29 -10.77
CA VAL A 149 6.23 22.03 -9.73
C VAL A 149 6.99 23.33 -9.47
N TRP A 150 6.25 24.38 -9.13
CA TRP A 150 6.83 25.66 -8.74
C TRP A 150 7.46 25.52 -7.36
N ASN A 151 8.74 25.87 -7.25
CA ASN A 151 9.47 25.88 -5.99
C ASN A 151 9.86 27.31 -5.61
N GLU A 152 9.81 27.62 -4.32
CA GLU A 152 10.19 28.92 -3.77
C GLU A 152 11.50 28.79 -3.00
N ILE A 153 12.52 29.55 -3.42
CA ILE A 153 13.80 29.60 -2.72
C ILE A 153 13.86 30.90 -1.92
N LYS A 154 14.03 30.78 -0.61
CA LYS A 154 14.16 31.94 0.30
C LYS A 154 15.63 32.24 0.53
N PHE A 155 16.01 33.48 0.28
CA PHE A 155 17.36 33.98 0.53
C PHE A 155 17.37 34.93 1.72
N GLN A 156 18.42 34.84 2.54
CA GLN A 156 18.68 35.82 3.60
C GLN A 156 19.66 36.86 3.06
N LEU A 157 19.31 38.14 3.18
CA LEU A 157 20.12 39.26 2.70
C LEU A 157 20.59 40.09 3.90
N ALA A 158 21.79 40.65 3.82
CA ALA A 158 22.24 41.63 4.80
C ALA A 158 21.42 42.91 4.69
N TYR A 159 21.14 43.58 5.81
CA TYR A 159 20.29 44.78 5.86
C TYR A 159 20.80 45.93 4.97
N GLU A 160 22.12 45.99 4.75
CA GLU A 160 22.76 47.04 3.94
C GLU A 160 22.82 46.68 2.44
N SER A 161 22.25 45.54 2.03
CA SER A 161 22.26 45.12 0.64
C SER A 161 21.35 46.01 -0.21
N ASP A 162 21.83 46.41 -1.39
CA ASP A 162 21.00 47.07 -2.40
C ASP A 162 19.99 46.06 -2.98
N LEU A 163 18.73 46.20 -2.58
CA LEU A 163 17.64 45.31 -3.00
C LEU A 163 17.38 45.37 -4.51
N GLU A 164 17.59 46.52 -5.15
CA GLU A 164 17.37 46.68 -6.58
C GLU A 164 18.45 45.94 -7.36
N PHE A 165 19.71 46.09 -6.95
CA PHE A 165 20.83 45.33 -7.51
C PHE A 165 20.65 43.82 -7.33
N VAL A 166 20.24 43.37 -6.13
CA VAL A 166 20.00 41.95 -5.85
C VAL A 166 18.88 41.40 -6.71
N ALA A 167 17.73 42.09 -6.78
CA ALA A 167 16.58 41.65 -7.58
C ALA A 167 16.93 41.56 -9.07
N LYS A 168 17.69 42.52 -9.58
CA LYS A 168 18.18 42.50 -10.97
C LYS A 168 19.09 41.31 -11.22
N THR A 169 20.09 41.10 -10.36
CA THR A 169 21.05 39.99 -10.48
C THR A 169 20.34 38.63 -10.42
N MET A 170 19.41 38.45 -9.46
CA MET A 170 18.62 37.22 -9.35
C MET A 170 17.80 36.95 -10.63
N ARG A 171 17.19 37.99 -11.20
CA ARG A 171 16.41 37.87 -12.43
C ARG A 171 17.29 37.47 -13.61
N GLU A 172 18.46 38.09 -13.77
CA GLU A 172 19.41 37.75 -14.83
C GLU A 172 19.85 36.28 -14.75
N VAL A 173 20.22 35.80 -13.56
CA VAL A 173 20.63 34.41 -13.35
C VAL A 173 19.49 33.42 -13.63
N VAL A 174 18.27 33.72 -13.16
CA VAL A 174 17.11 32.86 -13.39
C VAL A 174 16.75 32.79 -14.87
N ASP A 175 16.80 33.93 -15.58
CA ASP A 175 16.49 33.99 -17.01
C ASP A 175 17.53 33.21 -17.83
N GLU A 176 18.81 33.33 -17.48
CA GLU A 176 19.91 32.59 -18.11
C GLU A 176 19.80 31.08 -17.91
N GLN A 177 19.47 30.62 -16.69
CA GLN A 177 19.48 29.18 -16.36
C GLN A 177 18.18 28.46 -16.77
N ILE A 178 17.03 29.07 -16.52
CA ILE A 178 15.71 28.41 -16.68
C ILE A 178 14.69 29.23 -17.45
N GLY A 179 15.01 30.46 -17.89
CA GLY A 179 14.07 31.38 -18.53
C GLY A 179 13.39 30.79 -19.77
N ASP A 180 14.17 30.19 -20.67
CA ASP A 180 13.65 29.57 -21.89
C ASP A 180 12.71 28.39 -21.60
N ILE A 181 13.13 27.50 -20.69
CA ILE A 181 12.35 26.32 -20.28
C ILE A 181 11.04 26.79 -19.65
N MET A 182 11.10 27.76 -18.74
CA MET A 182 9.93 28.24 -18.01
C MET A 182 8.97 28.98 -18.95
N SER A 183 9.47 29.81 -19.86
CA SER A 183 8.68 30.51 -20.87
C SER A 183 7.92 29.55 -21.78
N GLN A 184 8.59 28.48 -22.26
CA GLN A 184 7.93 27.44 -23.05
C GLN A 184 6.83 26.72 -22.26
N LYS A 185 7.10 26.35 -21.00
CA LYS A 185 6.11 25.66 -20.16
C LYS A 185 4.91 26.55 -19.82
N VAL A 186 5.13 27.82 -19.51
CA VAL A 186 4.05 28.79 -19.24
C VAL A 186 3.15 28.98 -20.47
N LYS A 187 3.69 28.93 -21.69
CA LYS A 187 2.88 28.96 -22.91
C LYS A 187 1.94 27.75 -22.99
N VAL A 188 2.43 26.56 -22.66
CA VAL A 188 1.59 25.34 -22.61
C VAL A 188 0.42 25.53 -21.63
N TYR A 189 0.67 26.09 -20.44
CA TYR A 189 -0.39 26.40 -19.48
C TYR A 189 -1.46 27.36 -20.01
N ARG A 190 -1.08 28.38 -20.77
CA ARG A 190 -2.01 29.41 -21.27
C ARG A 190 -2.97 28.87 -22.35
N HIS A 191 -2.63 27.75 -22.99
CA HIS A 191 -3.41 27.17 -24.10
C HIS A 191 -4.32 26.01 -23.68
N ILE A 192 -4.36 25.68 -22.39
CA ILE A 192 -5.24 24.66 -21.79
C ILE A 192 -6.39 25.38 -21.07
#